data_AF-A0A7C6K985-F1
#
_entry.id   AF-A0A7C6K985-F1
#
_cell.length_a   1.000
_cell.length_b   1.000
_cell.length_c   1.000
_cell.angle_alpha   90.00
_cell.angle_beta   90.00
_cell.angle_gamma   90.00
#
_symmetry.space_group_name_H-M   'P 1'
#
loop_
_entity.id
_entity.type
_entity.pdbx_description
1 polymer ?
#
loop_
_entity_poly.entity_id
_entity_poly.type
_entity_poly.pdbx_seq_one_letter_code
_entity_poly.pdbx_strand_id
1 'polypeptide(L)'
;MGKLIKYEIRGTFRYILGVLALVLALTTGIYIYINNMEGGSAFGATFMGLSILVIFGTVLATFLYIVGSFRKELYDNRGYLTFTLPLTGNQIVGAKLIVALMWFAILGIVIGIYNIIMLLAFSPM
;
A
#
# COMPACT_ATOMS: atom_id res chain seq x y z
N MET A 1 -22.07 11.85 1.48
CA MET A 1 -20.64 11.49 1.45
C MET A 1 -20.37 9.99 1.58
N GLY A 2 -21.04 9.24 2.46
CA GLY A 2 -20.73 7.80 2.66
C GLY A 2 -20.77 6.92 1.40
N LYS A 3 -21.69 7.20 0.45
CA LYS A 3 -21.70 6.51 -0.85
C LYS A 3 -20.41 6.74 -1.65
N LEU A 4 -19.92 7.97 -1.74
CA LEU A 4 -18.65 8.30 -2.42
C LEU A 4 -17.47 7.56 -1.80
N ILE A 5 -17.34 7.61 -0.47
CA ILE A 5 -16.29 6.90 0.26
C ILE A 5 -16.32 5.40 -0.07
N LYS A 6 -17.50 4.77 -0.06
CA LYS A 6 -17.65 3.35 -0.40
C LYS A 6 -17.21 3.03 -1.83
N TYR A 7 -17.49 3.91 -2.79
CA TYR A 7 -17.05 3.72 -4.18
C TYR A 7 -15.54 3.87 -4.34
N GLU A 8 -14.95 4.88 -3.70
CA GLU A 8 -13.48 5.09 -3.68
C GLU A 8 -12.74 3.89 -3.09
N ILE A 9 -13.24 3.36 -1.96
CA ILE A 9 -12.69 2.15 -1.33
C ILE A 9 -12.74 0.97 -2.30
N ARG A 10 -13.89 0.73 -2.96
CA ARG A 10 -14.02 -0.36 -3.94
C ARG A 10 -13.10 -0.19 -5.14
N GLY A 11 -12.85 1.05 -5.59
CA GLY A 11 -11.97 1.35 -6.70
C GLY A 11 -10.49 1.11 -6.38
N THR A 12 -10.08 1.37 -5.14
CA THR A 12 -8.68 1.33 -4.70
C THR A 12 -8.27 0.02 -4.04
N PHE A 13 -9.23 -0.75 -3.51
CA PHE A 13 -8.96 -1.99 -2.75
C PHE A 13 -8.11 -3.02 -3.50
N ARG A 14 -8.39 -3.28 -4.78
CA ARG A 14 -7.66 -4.28 -5.58
C ARG A 14 -6.18 -3.93 -5.72
N TYR A 15 -5.88 -2.65 -5.94
CA TYR A 15 -4.51 -2.17 -6.04
C TYR A 15 -3.77 -2.36 -4.72
N ILE A 16 -4.41 -1.99 -3.61
CA ILE A 16 -3.83 -2.06 -2.27
C ILE A 16 -3.59 -3.50 -1.82
N LEU A 17 -4.49 -4.43 -2.16
CA LEU A 17 -4.26 -5.85 -1.95
C LEU A 17 -3.02 -6.37 -2.69
N GLY A 18 -2.82 -5.93 -3.94
CA GLY A 18 -1.64 -6.30 -4.72
C GLY A 18 -0.35 -5.78 -4.08
N VAL A 19 -0.36 -4.52 -3.62
CA VAL A 19 0.74 -3.90 -2.87
C VAL A 19 1.05 -4.69 -1.59
N LEU A 20 0.02 -5.04 -0.81
CA LEU A 20 0.19 -5.83 0.41
C LEU A 20 0.79 -7.20 0.12
N ALA A 21 0.24 -7.94 -0.84
CA ALA A 21 0.75 -9.27 -1.20
C ALA A 21 2.24 -9.23 -1.59
N LEU A 22 2.64 -8.25 -2.39
CA LEU A 22 4.02 -8.07 -2.82
C LEU A 22 4.94 -7.73 -1.64
N VAL A 23 4.58 -6.73 -0.82
CA VAL A 23 5.41 -6.28 0.30
C VAL A 23 5.57 -7.40 1.33
N LEU A 24 4.49 -8.12 1.65
CA LEU A 24 4.52 -9.23 2.59
C LEU A 24 5.41 -10.36 2.08
N ALA A 25 5.27 -10.78 0.81
CA ALA A 25 6.09 -11.84 0.22
C ALA A 25 7.59 -11.51 0.22
N LEU A 26 7.96 -10.27 -0.15
CA LEU A 26 9.36 -9.84 -0.12
C LEU A 26 9.89 -9.79 1.32
N THR A 27 9.06 -9.31 2.26
CA THR A 27 9.42 -9.29 3.68
C THR A 27 9.66 -10.71 4.19
N THR A 28 8.78 -11.68 3.87
CA THR A 28 8.99 -13.09 4.23
C THR A 28 10.32 -13.62 3.68
N GLY A 29 10.61 -13.35 2.41
CA GLY A 29 11.86 -13.78 1.77
C GLY A 29 13.10 -13.24 2.47
N ILE A 30 13.06 -11.98 2.92
CA ILE A 30 14.16 -11.37 3.69
C ILE A 30 14.36 -12.07 5.04
N TYR A 31 13.30 -12.28 5.81
CA TYR A 31 13.41 -12.96 7.12
C TYR A 31 13.90 -14.41 6.98
N ILE A 32 13.39 -15.16 6.01
CA ILE A 32 13.86 -16.53 5.72
C ILE A 32 15.34 -16.51 5.36
N TYR A 33 15.77 -15.58 4.51
CA TYR A 33 17.16 -15.46 4.13
C TYR A 33 18.06 -15.20 5.35
N ILE A 34 17.73 -14.20 6.17
CA ILE A 34 18.50 -13.84 7.37
C ILE A 34 18.63 -15.03 8.32
N ASN A 35 17.56 -15.80 8.53
CA ASN A 35 17.57 -16.94 9.45
C ASN A 35 18.39 -18.14 8.97
N ASN A 36 18.55 -18.32 7.66
CA ASN A 36 19.29 -19.45 7.07
C ASN A 36 20.73 -19.07 6.69
N MET A 37 21.20 -17.86 7.02
CA MET A 37 22.56 -17.42 6.71
C MET A 37 23.59 -18.03 7.68
N GLU A 38 24.19 -19.15 7.28
CA GLU A 38 25.38 -19.70 7.95
C GLU A 38 26.71 -19.24 7.31
N GLY A 39 26.64 -18.55 6.16
CA GLY A 39 27.77 -17.94 5.49
C GLY A 39 27.28 -17.00 4.39
N GLY A 40 27.73 -15.75 4.39
CA GLY A 40 27.21 -14.71 3.50
C GLY A 40 27.33 -15.07 2.01
N SER A 41 26.20 -15.24 1.33
CA SER A 41 26.15 -15.53 -0.10
C SER A 41 25.95 -14.24 -0.91
N ALA A 42 26.75 -14.05 -1.97
CA ALA A 42 26.62 -12.88 -2.86
C ALA A 42 25.22 -12.79 -3.51
N PHE A 43 24.62 -13.95 -3.83
CA PHE A 43 23.25 -14.02 -4.34
C PHE A 43 22.22 -13.52 -3.34
N GLY A 44 22.35 -13.89 -2.07
CA GLY A 44 21.39 -13.50 -1.06
C GLY A 44 21.52 -12.03 -0.65
N ALA A 45 22.74 -11.49 -0.61
CA ALA A 45 22.96 -10.05 -0.44
C ALA A 45 22.32 -9.24 -1.58
N THR A 46 22.44 -9.73 -2.83
CA THR A 46 21.80 -9.11 -3.99
C THR A 46 20.27 -9.19 -3.89
N PHE A 47 19.72 -10.35 -3.52
CA PHE A 47 18.28 -10.55 -3.32
C PHE A 47 17.72 -9.61 -2.25
N MET A 48 18.40 -9.49 -1.12
CA MET A 48 17.99 -8.60 -0.03
C MET A 48 18.02 -7.12 -0.48
N GLY A 49 19.09 -6.69 -1.14
CA GLY A 49 19.20 -5.35 -1.69
C GLY A 49 18.10 -5.02 -2.70
N LEU A 50 17.84 -5.91 -3.66
CA LEU A 50 16.76 -5.74 -4.63
C LEU A 50 15.38 -5.74 -3.96
N SER A 51 15.15 -6.61 -2.97
CA SER A 51 13.88 -6.67 -2.24
C SER A 51 13.59 -5.36 -1.53
N ILE A 52 14.59 -4.78 -0.85
CA ILE A 52 14.46 -3.47 -0.18
C ILE A 52 14.15 -2.36 -1.20
N LEU A 53 14.84 -2.34 -2.34
CA LEU A 53 14.58 -1.36 -3.40
C LEU A 53 13.16 -1.48 -3.97
N VAL A 54 12.68 -2.71 -4.18
CA VAL A 54 11.32 -2.97 -4.69
C VAL A 54 10.27 -2.57 -3.64
N ILE A 55 10.49 -2.88 -2.36
CA ILE A 55 9.59 -2.44 -1.28
C ILE A 55 9.52 -0.91 -1.24
N PHE A 56 10.68 -0.22 -1.27
CA PHE A 56 10.73 1.23 -1.30
C PHE A 56 10.00 1.82 -2.52
N GLY A 57 10.29 1.28 -3.70
CA GLY A 57 9.63 1.69 -4.95
C GLY A 57 8.12 1.46 -4.91
N THR A 58 7.67 0.37 -4.28
CA THR A 58 6.25 0.05 -4.11
C THR A 58 5.55 1.03 -3.17
N VAL A 59 6.19 1.41 -2.06
CA VAL A 59 5.66 2.42 -1.13
C VAL A 59 5.53 3.77 -1.84
N LEU A 60 6.56 4.19 -2.58
CA LEU A 60 6.53 5.42 -3.36
C LEU A 60 5.46 5.38 -4.45
N ALA A 61 5.36 4.28 -5.21
CA ALA A 61 4.34 4.10 -6.23
C ALA A 61 2.93 4.12 -5.64
N THR A 62 2.72 3.54 -4.46
CA THR A 62 1.44 3.54 -3.74
C THR A 62 1.04 4.95 -3.33
N PHE A 63 1.99 5.73 -2.79
CA PHE A 63 1.77 7.13 -2.48
C PHE A 63 1.33 7.92 -3.73
N LEU A 64 2.09 7.80 -4.83
CA LEU A 64 1.78 8.46 -6.10
C LEU A 64 0.44 7.99 -6.69
N TYR A 65 0.08 6.71 -6.53
CA TYR A 65 -1.20 6.17 -6.97
C TYR A 65 -2.37 6.78 -6.19
N ILE A 66 -2.27 6.86 -4.87
CA ILE A 66 -3.31 7.44 -4.01
C ILE A 66 -3.51 8.92 -4.36
N VAL A 67 -2.42 9.68 -4.48
CA VAL A 67 -2.47 11.10 -4.88
C VAL A 67 -3.01 11.24 -6.31
N GLY A 68 -2.52 10.42 -7.25
CA GLY A 68 -2.92 10.43 -8.65
C GLY A 68 -4.36 9.98 -8.89
N SER A 69 -4.96 9.25 -7.94
CA SER A 69 -6.37 8.84 -8.01
C SER A 69 -7.31 10.06 -8.05
N PHE A 70 -6.94 11.16 -7.39
CA PHE A 70 -7.72 12.41 -7.43
C PHE A 70 -7.74 13.00 -8.82
N ARG A 71 -6.57 13.08 -9.46
CA ARG A 71 -6.47 13.57 -10.84
C ARG A 71 -7.32 12.72 -11.78
N LYS A 72 -7.24 11.39 -11.69
CA LYS A 72 -8.07 10.51 -12.53
C LYS A 72 -9.56 10.76 -12.31
N GLU A 73 -10.00 10.99 -11.08
CA GLU A 73 -11.42 11.20 -10.82
C GLU A 73 -11.95 12.54 -11.36
N LEU A 74 -11.11 13.58 -11.45
CA LEU A 74 -11.50 14.88 -12.00
C LEU A 74 -11.48 14.93 -13.53
N TYR A 75 -10.52 14.25 -14.16
CA TYR A 75 -10.23 14.42 -15.59
C TYR A 75 -10.63 13.21 -16.46
N ASP A 76 -11.06 12.10 -15.86
CA ASP A 76 -11.56 10.93 -16.60
C ASP A 76 -13.09 11.01 -16.77
N ASN A 77 -13.68 10.10 -17.54
CA ASN A 77 -15.12 10.01 -17.80
C ASN A 77 -15.99 9.92 -16.53
N ARG A 78 -15.38 9.60 -15.38
CA ARG A 78 -16.00 9.58 -14.05
C ARG A 78 -16.26 10.98 -13.50
N GLY A 79 -15.46 11.98 -13.90
CA GLY A 79 -15.58 13.36 -13.42
C GLY A 79 -16.94 13.97 -13.73
N TYR A 80 -17.51 13.67 -14.91
CA TYR A 80 -18.85 14.14 -15.27
C TYR A 80 -19.93 13.65 -14.28
N LEU A 81 -19.87 12.38 -13.87
CA LEU A 81 -20.79 11.86 -12.84
C LEU A 81 -20.52 12.51 -11.48
N THR A 82 -19.26 12.72 -11.10
CA THR A 82 -18.92 13.32 -9.82
C THR A 82 -19.39 14.77 -9.71
N PHE A 83 -19.32 15.54 -10.80
CA PHE A 83 -19.74 16.95 -10.83
C PHE A 83 -21.24 17.17 -11.05
N THR A 84 -21.99 16.13 -11.44
CA THR A 84 -23.46 16.19 -11.55
C THR A 84 -24.17 15.81 -10.25
N LEU A 85 -23.43 15.28 -9.26
CA LEU A 85 -23.97 15.04 -7.93
C LEU A 85 -24.20 16.37 -7.20
N PRO A 86 -25.28 16.51 -6.40
CA PRO A 86 -25.54 17.68 -5.57
C PRO A 86 -24.62 17.70 -4.34
N LEU A 87 -23.30 17.69 -4.57
CA LEU A 87 -22.25 17.66 -3.56
C LEU A 87 -21.25 18.78 -3.84
N THR A 88 -20.73 19.39 -2.78
CA THR A 88 -19.76 20.49 -2.92
C THR A 88 -18.35 19.95 -3.17
N GLY A 89 -17.49 20.75 -3.80
CA GLY A 89 -16.08 20.37 -4.04
C GLY A 89 -15.34 19.95 -2.77
N ASN A 90 -15.59 20.65 -1.65
CA ASN A 90 -15.00 20.33 -0.35
C ASN A 90 -15.40 18.94 0.16
N GLN A 91 -16.62 18.49 -0.13
CA GLN A 91 -17.09 17.16 0.24
C GLN A 91 -16.42 16.06 -0.58
N ILE A 92 -16.10 16.34 -1.85
CA ILE A 92 -15.38 15.41 -2.74
C ILE A 92 -13.93 15.27 -2.27
N VAL A 93 -13.24 16.38 -2.05
CA VAL A 93 -11.85 16.40 -1.56
C VAL A 93 -11.77 15.75 -0.17
N GLY A 94 -12.68 16.11 0.73
CA GLY A 94 -12.75 15.54 2.08
C GLY A 94 -12.96 14.03 2.07
N ALA A 95 -13.88 13.53 1.23
CA ALA A 95 -14.11 12.09 1.09
C ALA A 95 -12.84 11.35 0.62
N LYS A 96 -12.09 11.93 -0.32
CA LYS A 96 -10.86 11.31 -0.81
C LYS A 96 -9.73 11.34 0.22
N LEU A 97 -9.57 12.44 0.95
CA LEU A 97 -8.60 12.54 2.04
C LEU A 97 -8.87 11.49 3.12
N ILE A 98 -10.13 11.30 3.49
CA ILE A 98 -10.52 10.27 4.47
C ILE A 98 -10.12 8.87 3.97
N VAL A 99 -10.41 8.54 2.71
CA VAL A 99 -10.06 7.23 2.13
C VAL A 99 -8.53 7.06 2.03
N ALA A 100 -7.80 8.10 1.64
CA ALA A 100 -6.34 8.07 1.58
C ALA A 100 -5.73 7.82 2.97
N LEU A 101 -6.14 8.58 3.99
CA LEU A 101 -5.68 8.42 5.36
C LEU A 101 -6.04 7.04 5.92
N MET A 102 -7.25 6.56 5.64
CA MET A 102 -7.68 5.21 6.01
C MET A 102 -6.76 4.16 5.40
N TRP A 103 -6.40 4.27 4.12
CA TRP A 103 -5.50 3.31 3.47
C TRP A 103 -4.07 3.37 3.99
N PHE A 104 -3.52 4.57 4.24
CA PHE A 104 -2.20 4.69 4.88
C PHE A 104 -2.19 4.06 6.28
N ALA A 105 -3.24 4.29 7.07
CA ALA A 105 -3.37 3.69 8.39
C ALA A 105 -3.46 2.16 8.30
N ILE A 106 -4.31 1.62 7.42
CA ILE A 106 -4.45 0.16 7.24
C ILE A 106 -3.14 -0.47 6.77
N LEU A 107 -2.48 0.12 5.77
CA LEU A 107 -1.18 -0.36 5.27
C LEU A 107 -0.14 -0.37 6.38
N GLY A 108 -0.02 0.74 7.12
CA GLY A 108 0.93 0.86 8.24
C GLY A 108 0.67 -0.16 9.35
N ILE A 109 -0.59 -0.35 9.75
CA ILE A 109 -0.98 -1.31 10.78
C ILE A 109 -0.69 -2.75 10.32
N VAL A 110 -1.12 -3.13 9.12
CA VAL A 110 -0.94 -4.50 8.61
C VAL A 110 0.54 -4.84 8.46
N ILE A 111 1.33 -3.94 7.85
CA ILE A 111 2.78 -4.14 7.69
C ILE A 111 3.49 -4.15 9.05
N GLY A 112 3.10 -3.28 9.98
CA GLY A 112 3.66 -3.21 11.32
C GLY A 112 3.42 -4.50 12.12
N ILE A 113 2.16 -4.95 12.17
CA ILE A 113 1.78 -6.22 12.83
C ILE A 113 2.53 -7.39 12.19
N TYR A 114 2.59 -7.44 10.85
CA TYR A 114 3.30 -8.51 10.16
C TYR A 114 4.78 -8.56 10.52
N ASN A 115 5.45 -7.41 10.58
CA ASN A 115 6.85 -7.34 11.00
C ASN A 115 7.05 -7.80 12.44
N ILE A 116 6.14 -7.45 13.36
CA ILE A 116 6.19 -7.93 14.75
C ILE A 116 6.05 -9.46 14.79
N ILE A 117 5.11 -10.04 14.04
CA ILE A 117 4.91 -11.50 13.96
C ILE A 117 6.18 -12.18 13.42
N MET A 118 6.75 -11.66 12.34
CA MET A 118 7.96 -12.21 11.74
C MET A 118 9.16 -12.09 12.69
N LEU A 119 9.31 -10.96 13.37
CA LEU A 119 10.36 -10.78 14.36
C LEU A 119 10.25 -11.82 15.49
N LEU A 120 9.04 -12.06 16.01
CA LEU A 120 8.82 -13.06 17.07
C LEU A 120 9.05 -14.50 16.58
N ALA A 121 8.70 -14.81 15.34
CA ALA A 121 8.88 -16.14 14.77
C ALA A 121 10.35 -16.47 14.48
N PHE A 122 11.16 -15.46 14.17
CA PHE A 122 12.57 -15.61 13.78
C PHE A 122 13.57 -15.13 14.82
N SER A 123 13.13 -14.58 15.97
CA SER A 123 14.04 -14.27 17.08
C SER A 123 14.41 -15.55 17.83
N PRO A 124 15.70 -15.83 18.07
CA PRO A 124 16.09 -16.90 18.97
C PRO A 124 15.64 -16.53 20.39
N MET A 125 14.76 -17.33 20.99
CA MET A 125 14.55 -17.31 22.45
C MET A 125 15.70 -18.02 23.15
#